data_AF-A0A392QZQ6-F1
#
_entry.id   AF-A0A392QZQ6-F1
#
_cell.length_a   1.000
_cell.length_b   1.000
_cell.length_c   1.000
_cell.angle_alpha   90.00
_cell.angle_beta   90.00
_cell.angle_gamma   90.00
#
_symmetry.space_group_name_H-M   'P 1'
#
loop_
_entity.id
_entity.type
_entity.pdbx_description
1 polymer ?
#
loop_
_entity_poly.entity_id
_entity_poly.type
_entity_poly.pdbx_seq_one_letter_code
_entity_poly.pdbx_strand_id
1 'polypeptide(L)'
;LIGKAETSLDGIDIVAMRDGPQITNDQRDFLVAPVREDEILRALNSIGDLKAPGMDGFGAKFFKAAWSIVKKDVIAAVMEFFYDEKIYNAINSTLGYKKHSQP
;
A
#
# COMPACT_ATOMS: atom_id res chain seq x y z
N LEU A 1 8.07 -11.55 10.92
CA LEU A 1 7.35 -10.74 11.92
C LEU A 1 5.87 -11.11 11.82
N ILE A 2 5.37 -11.99 12.68
CA ILE A 2 3.92 -12.22 12.82
C ILE A 2 3.68 -12.41 14.32
N GLY A 3 2.92 -11.50 14.92
CA GLY A 3 2.61 -11.49 16.34
C GLY A 3 1.83 -12.75 16.74
N LYS A 4 2.25 -13.39 17.82
CA LYS A 4 1.54 -14.50 18.44
C LYS A 4 0.23 -13.94 19.04
N ALA A 5 -0.89 -14.63 18.82
CA ALA A 5 -2.17 -14.23 19.40
C ALA A 5 -2.07 -14.24 20.94
N GLU A 6 -2.14 -13.06 21.55
CA GLU A 6 -2.18 -12.87 22.99
C GLU A 6 -3.64 -12.91 23.42
N THR A 7 -4.00 -13.90 24.24
CA THR A 7 -5.39 -14.16 24.63
C THR A 7 -5.87 -13.29 25.79
N SER A 8 -5.03 -12.42 26.34
CA SER A 8 -5.38 -11.47 27.40
C SER A 8 -4.62 -10.17 27.20
N LEU A 9 -5.32 -9.11 26.79
CA LEU A 9 -4.78 -7.76 26.72
C LEU A 9 -5.17 -7.06 28.03
N ASP A 10 -4.34 -7.23 29.06
CA ASP A 10 -4.52 -6.54 30.34
C ASP A 10 -4.42 -5.03 30.10
N GLY A 11 -5.57 -4.34 30.12
CA GLY A 11 -5.67 -2.90 29.91
C GLY A 11 -6.57 -2.44 28.75
N ILE A 12 -7.17 -3.36 27.99
CA ILE A 12 -8.21 -3.01 27.01
C ILE A 12 -9.59 -3.31 27.59
N ASP A 13 -10.35 -2.25 27.86
CA ASP A 13 -11.78 -2.38 28.16
C ASP A 13 -12.52 -2.71 26.85
N ILE A 14 -12.75 -4.01 26.64
CA ILE A 14 -13.46 -4.55 25.47
C ILE A 14 -14.89 -3.97 25.37
N VAL A 15 -15.51 -3.63 26.50
CA VAL A 15 -16.85 -3.03 26.54
C VAL A 15 -16.78 -1.61 25.99
N ALA A 16 -15.86 -0.79 26.51
CA ALA A 16 -15.65 0.57 26.00
C ALA A 16 -15.25 0.59 24.52
N MET A 17 -14.49 -0.40 24.05
CA MET A 17 -14.09 -0.51 22.64
C MET A 17 -15.26 -0.85 21.72
N ARG A 18 -16.24 -1.64 22.20
CA ARG A 18 -17.45 -1.99 21.44
C ARG A 18 -18.49 -0.87 21.40
N ASP A 19 -18.49 -0.01 22.40
CA ASP A 19 -19.37 1.17 22.47
C ASP A 19 -18.93 2.30 21.51
N GLY A 20 -17.70 2.25 21.00
CA GLY A 20 -17.21 3.14 19.94
C GLY A 20 -17.77 2.78 18.56
N PRO A 21 -17.62 3.67 17.55
CA PRO A 21 -18.05 3.41 16.18
C PRO A 21 -17.48 2.08 15.65
N GLN A 22 -18.37 1.13 15.38
CA GLN A 22 -18.02 -0.16 14.78
C GLN A 22 -18.23 -0.10 13.28
N ILE A 23 -17.39 -0.81 12.52
CA ILE A 23 -17.65 -1.02 11.10
C ILE A 23 -18.91 -1.87 10.90
N THR A 24 -19.72 -1.50 9.93
CA THR A 24 -20.89 -2.30 9.54
C THR A 24 -20.44 -3.61 8.89
N ASN A 25 -21.36 -4.57 8.74
CA ASN A 25 -21.07 -5.80 8.00
C ASN A 25 -20.66 -5.47 6.55
N ASP A 26 -21.37 -4.55 5.89
CA ASP A 26 -21.03 -4.11 4.53
C ASP A 26 -19.63 -3.51 4.43
N GLN A 27 -19.21 -2.72 5.44
CA GLN A 27 -17.86 -2.18 5.50
C GLN A 27 -16.82 -3.28 5.72
N ARG A 28 -17.13 -4.27 6.56
CA ARG A 28 -16.25 -5.42 6.75
C ARG A 28 -16.07 -6.19 5.44
N ASP A 29 -17.17 -6.47 4.75
CA ASP A 29 -17.16 -7.21 3.48
C ASP A 29 -16.42 -6.42 2.40
N PHE A 30 -16.58 -5.10 2.37
CA PHE A 30 -15.83 -4.22 1.48
C PHE A 30 -14.31 -4.26 1.77
N LEU A 31 -13.90 -4.24 3.04
CA LEU A 31 -12.48 -4.23 3.42
C LEU A 31 -11.74 -5.53 3.08
N VAL A 32 -12.45 -6.65 2.97
CA VAL A 32 -11.88 -7.95 2.58
C VAL A 32 -12.10 -8.29 1.11
N ALA A 33 -12.76 -7.41 0.36
CA ALA A 33 -13.01 -7.63 -1.05
C ALA A 33 -11.69 -7.59 -1.87
N PRO A 34 -11.60 -8.36 -2.97
CA PRO A 34 -10.45 -8.27 -3.87
C PRO A 34 -10.31 -6.86 -4.47
N VAL A 35 -9.06 -6.42 -4.61
CA VAL A 35 -8.73 -5.14 -5.27
C VAL A 35 -9.21 -5.15 -6.73
N ARG A 36 -9.71 -4.01 -7.20
CA ARG A 36 -10.23 -3.84 -8.57
C ARG A 36 -9.36 -2.90 -9.42
N GLU A 37 -9.38 -3.08 -10.74
CA GLU A 37 -8.59 -2.25 -11.67
C GLU A 37 -8.88 -0.74 -11.53
N ASP A 38 -10.14 -0.38 -11.30
CA ASP A 38 -10.55 1.01 -11.13
C ASP A 38 -10.05 1.61 -9.81
N GLU A 39 -9.84 0.79 -8.77
CA GLU A 39 -9.21 1.23 -7.53
C GLU A 39 -7.73 1.52 -7.74
N ILE A 40 -7.05 0.67 -8.50
CA ILE A 40 -5.64 0.86 -8.87
C ILE A 40 -5.46 2.18 -9.65
N LEU A 41 -6.33 2.44 -10.64
CA LEU A 41 -6.29 3.68 -11.41
C LEU A 41 -6.64 4.90 -10.56
N ARG A 42 -7.66 4.81 -9.69
CA ARG A 42 -8.02 5.89 -8.77
C ARG A 42 -6.88 6.20 -7.80
N ALA A 43 -6.24 5.17 -7.26
CA ALA A 43 -5.06 5.31 -6.40
C ALA A 43 -3.92 5.99 -7.15
N LEU A 44 -3.58 5.53 -8.36
CA LEU A 44 -2.56 6.16 -9.20
C LEU A 44 -2.84 7.65 -9.44
N ASN A 45 -4.08 8.01 -9.76
CA ASN A 45 -4.48 9.39 -9.99
C ASN A 45 -4.42 10.26 -8.73
N SER A 46 -4.65 9.68 -7.56
CA SER A 46 -4.58 10.38 -6.27
C SER A 46 -3.16 10.74 -5.84
N ILE A 47 -2.14 10.06 -6.39
CA ILE A 47 -0.74 10.35 -6.09
C ILE A 47 -0.35 11.67 -6.76
N GLY A 48 0.15 12.64 -5.99
CA GLY A 48 0.65 13.90 -6.54
C GLY A 48 1.77 13.70 -7.56
N ASP A 49 1.74 14.46 -8.65
CA ASP A 49 2.58 14.24 -9.84
C ASP A 49 4.09 14.23 -9.58
N LEU A 50 4.54 14.98 -8.57
CA LEU A 50 5.96 15.09 -8.16
C LEU A 50 6.39 14.02 -7.16
N LYS A 51 5.48 13.13 -6.73
CA LYS A 51 5.86 12.00 -5.88
C LYS A 51 6.50 10.92 -6.74
N ALA A 52 7.70 10.52 -6.36
CA ALA A 52 8.43 9.38 -6.90
C ALA A 52 8.90 8.48 -5.75
N PRO A 53 9.03 7.16 -5.97
CA PRO A 53 9.48 6.21 -4.94
C PRO A 53 10.94 6.39 -4.53
N GLY A 54 11.73 7.20 -5.25
CA GLY A 54 13.12 7.56 -4.94
C GLY A 54 13.63 8.65 -5.90
N MET A 55 14.88 9.09 -5.72
CA MET A 55 15.48 10.17 -6.52
C MET A 55 15.61 9.81 -8.01
N ASP A 56 15.75 8.52 -8.32
CA ASP A 56 15.91 7.97 -9.68
C ASP A 56 14.65 7.23 -10.20
N GLY A 57 13.54 7.30 -9.45
CA GLY A 57 12.29 6.63 -9.84
C GLY A 57 11.46 7.45 -10.82
N PHE A 58 10.78 6.78 -11.76
CA PHE A 58 9.72 7.42 -12.53
C PHE A 58 8.63 7.95 -11.57
N GLY A 59 8.35 9.25 -11.63
CA GLY A 59 7.29 9.86 -10.82
C GLY A 59 5.89 9.45 -11.28
N ALA A 60 4.88 9.67 -10.43
CA ALA A 60 3.49 9.35 -10.74
C ALA A 60 3.01 9.96 -12.07
N LYS A 61 3.53 11.15 -12.43
CA LYS A 61 3.23 11.81 -13.71
C LYS A 61 3.56 10.93 -14.93
N PHE A 62 4.66 10.18 -14.90
CA PHE A 62 5.04 9.28 -15.99
C PHE A 62 4.02 8.16 -16.15
N PHE A 63 3.66 7.49 -15.04
CA PHE A 63 2.71 6.38 -15.07
C PHE A 63 1.30 6.83 -15.49
N LYS A 64 0.87 8.02 -15.09
CA LYS A 64 -0.39 8.62 -15.56
C LYS A 64 -0.36 8.90 -17.06
N ALA A 65 0.72 9.51 -17.55
CA ALA A 65 0.86 9.86 -18.97
C ALA A 65 1.01 8.63 -19.88
N ALA A 66 1.74 7.62 -19.42
CA ALA A 66 1.99 6.37 -20.14
C ALA A 66 0.94 5.27 -19.84
N TRP A 67 -0.17 5.60 -19.16
CA TRP A 67 -1.11 4.60 -18.66
C TRP A 67 -1.62 3.65 -19.75
N SER A 68 -1.90 4.15 -20.96
CA SER A 68 -2.33 3.33 -22.09
C SER A 68 -1.31 2.25 -22.50
N ILE A 69 -0.04 2.44 -22.18
CA ILE A 69 1.07 1.53 -22.47
C ILE A 69 1.29 0.59 -21.27
N VAL A 70 1.42 1.14 -20.06
CA VAL A 70 1.83 0.39 -18.86
C VAL A 70 0.67 -0.22 -18.07
N LYS A 71 -0.59 0.08 -18.41
CA LYS A 71 -1.79 -0.34 -17.66
C LYS A 71 -1.74 -1.82 -17.30
N LYS A 72 -1.49 -2.68 -18.29
CA LYS A 72 -1.55 -4.14 -18.12
C LYS A 72 -0.52 -4.62 -17.10
N ASP A 73 0.71 -4.15 -17.23
CA ASP A 73 1.83 -4.58 -16.38
C ASP A 73 1.67 -4.05 -14.95
N VAL A 74 1.23 -2.80 -14.79
CA VAL A 74 0.97 -2.21 -13.48
C VAL A 74 -0.17 -2.94 -12.77
N ILE A 75 -1.27 -3.25 -13.45
CA ILE A 75 -2.39 -3.98 -12.85
C ILE A 75 -1.96 -5.38 -12.46
N ALA A 76 -1.25 -6.11 -13.34
CA ALA A 76 -0.75 -7.43 -13.03
C ALA A 76 0.14 -7.43 -11.79
N ALA A 77 1.12 -6.52 -11.73
CA ALA A 77 2.03 -6.39 -10.59
C ALA A 77 1.31 -6.06 -9.28
N VAL A 78 0.32 -5.15 -9.30
CA VAL A 78 -0.44 -4.80 -8.10
C VAL A 78 -1.34 -5.96 -7.66
N MET A 79 -2.01 -6.64 -8.59
CA MET A 79 -2.81 -7.82 -8.26
C MET A 79 -1.93 -8.93 -7.68
N GLU A 80 -0.81 -9.26 -8.32
CA GLU A 80 0.15 -10.26 -7.81
C GLU A 80 0.61 -9.92 -6.39
N PHE A 81 0.88 -8.65 -6.09
CA PHE A 81 1.24 -8.23 -4.73
C PHE A 81 0.14 -8.54 -3.71
N PHE A 82 -1.12 -8.25 -4.02
CA PHE A 82 -2.24 -8.52 -3.11
C PHE A 82 -2.63 -10.00 -3.02
N TYR A 83 -2.32 -10.81 -4.04
CA TYR A 83 -2.61 -12.25 -4.04
C TYR A 83 -1.48 -13.09 -3.41
N ASP A 84 -0.21 -12.78 -3.71
CA ASP A 84 0.95 -13.60 -3.31
C ASP A 84 1.75 -13.00 -2.14
N GLU A 85 1.38 -11.83 -1.62
CA GLU A 85 2.13 -11.04 -0.62
C GLU A 85 3.58 -10.73 -1.00
N LYS A 86 3.95 -10.88 -2.27
CA LYS A 86 5.30 -10.67 -2.80
C LYS A 86 5.43 -9.28 -3.40
N ILE A 87 6.27 -8.43 -2.80
CA ILE A 87 6.73 -7.19 -3.43
C ILE A 87 7.90 -7.52 -4.33
N TYR A 88 7.86 -7.11 -5.60
CA TYR A 88 9.03 -7.15 -6.47
C TYR A 88 10.15 -6.26 -5.89
N ASN A 89 11.27 -6.89 -5.52
CA ASN A 89 12.39 -6.24 -4.81
C ASN A 89 12.93 -4.96 -5.47
N ALA A 90 12.76 -4.80 -6.79
CA ALA A 90 13.18 -3.60 -7.52
C ALA A 90 12.41 -2.32 -7.11
N ILE A 91 11.23 -2.45 -6.50
CA ILE A 91 10.36 -1.32 -6.12
C ILE A 91 10.82 -0.65 -4.80
N ASN A 92 11.59 -1.35 -3.95
CA ASN A 92 11.97 -0.90 -2.60
C ASN A 92 13.39 -0.31 -2.48
N SER A 93 14.05 0.03 -3.59
CA SER A 93 15.42 0.56 -3.55
C SER A 93 15.46 2.02 -3.09
N THR A 94 15.36 2.26 -1.78
CA THR A 94 15.72 3.54 -1.16
C THR A 94 17.23 3.62 -1.00
N LEU A 95 17.92 4.41 -1.83
CA LEU A 95 19.30 4.78 -1.58
C LEU A 95 19.35 5.72 -0.36
N GLY A 96 19.65 5.16 0.81
CA GLY A 96 20.00 5.95 1.97
C GLY A 96 21.31 6.70 1.72
N TYR A 97 21.23 8.00 1.45
CA TYR A 97 22.40 8.88 1.50
C TYR A 97 22.98 8.85 2.91
N LYS A 98 24.07 8.10 3.12
CA LYS A 98 24.95 8.32 4.27
C LYS A 98 25.57 9.70 4.11
N LYS A 99 25.00 10.69 4.78
CA LYS A 99 25.64 12.00 4.94
C LYS A 99 26.72 11.90 6.02
N HIS A 100 27.92 12.32 5.63
CA HIS A 100 29.08 12.67 6.46
C HIS A 100 29.88 11.55 7.14
N SER A 101 31.02 11.22 6.53
CA SER A 101 32.33 11.35 7.19
C SER A 101 33.40 11.47 6.10
N GLN A 102 33.85 12.69 5.84
CA GLN A 102 35.18 12.94 5.27
C GLN A 102 36.02 13.60 6.38
N PRO A 103 37.34 13.35 6.36
CA PRO A 103 38.20 13.25 7.54
C PRO A 103 38.39 14.54 8.33
#